data_AF-A0AA88SC37-F1
#
_entry.id   AF-A0AA88SC37-F1
#
_cell.length_a   1.000
_cell.length_b   1.000
_cell.length_c   1.000
_cell.angle_alpha   90.00
_cell.angle_beta   90.00
_cell.angle_gamma   90.00
#
_symmetry.space_group_name_H-M   'P 1'
#
loop_
_entity.id
_entity.type
_entity.pdbx_description
1 polymer ?
#
loop_
_entity_poly.entity_id
_entity_poly.type
_entity_poly.pdbx_seq_one_letter_code
_entity_poly.pdbx_strand_id
1 'polypeptide(L)'
;MTWTHTITVSTCVYLTAVMLLHCSPSAAHPIKAPTIVNLSHKRLAHGHRISCKVNPGGLRHETMVYWLVNGEFIEKVYQNISVTKTERKSDDGTEFIQTKVVFRDFSQDDFNTQFTCVALSPAGFAKENLRIRKCSRQCLT
;
A
#
# COMPACT_ATOMS: atom_id res chain seq x y z
N MET A 1 54.24 24.52 41.01
CA MET A 1 54.10 23.23 40.30
C MET A 1 52.82 23.32 39.46
N THR A 2 52.94 23.73 38.19
CA THR A 2 51.81 23.92 37.28
C THR A 2 51.98 22.92 36.13
N TRP A 3 51.13 21.90 36.10
CA TRP A 3 51.15 20.84 35.12
C TRP A 3 50.30 21.26 33.93
N THR A 4 50.95 21.69 32.83
CA THR A 4 50.27 22.02 31.58
C THR A 4 50.08 20.75 30.77
N HIS A 5 48.85 20.24 30.73
CA HIS A 5 48.43 19.29 29.72
C HIS A 5 48.45 19.96 28.35
N THR A 6 49.46 19.65 27.55
CA THR A 6 49.39 19.80 26.10
C THR A 6 48.40 18.76 25.57
N ILE A 7 47.11 19.08 25.64
CA ILE A 7 46.08 18.36 24.90
C ILE A 7 46.35 18.64 23.43
N THR A 8 46.99 17.67 22.80
CA THR A 8 47.34 17.63 21.40
C THR A 8 46.09 17.88 20.56
N VAL A 9 46.02 19.07 19.95
CA VAL A 9 45.02 19.49 18.95
C VAL A 9 44.74 18.40 17.89
N SER A 10 45.74 17.53 17.66
CA SER A 10 45.68 16.33 16.83
C SER A 10 44.48 15.40 17.14
N THR A 11 44.17 15.12 18.41
CA THR A 11 43.12 14.12 18.75
C THR A 11 41.70 14.59 18.44
N CYS A 12 41.43 15.90 18.55
CA CYS A 12 40.13 16.47 18.15
C CYS A 12 39.87 16.39 16.64
N VAL A 13 40.91 16.55 15.82
CA VAL A 13 40.77 16.49 14.36
C VAL A 13 40.50 15.06 13.88
N TYR A 14 41.09 14.06 14.53
CA TYR A 14 40.82 12.65 14.21
C TYR A 14 39.39 12.23 14.60
N LEU A 15 38.87 12.69 15.74
CA LEU A 15 37.51 12.35 16.18
C LEU A 15 36.40 12.93 15.28
N THR A 16 36.58 14.14 14.73
CA THR A 16 35.61 14.73 13.79
C THR A 16 35.66 14.06 12.42
N ALA A 17 36.84 13.65 11.95
CA ALA A 17 36.99 12.90 10.70
C ALA A 17 36.29 11.53 10.75
N VAL A 18 36.38 10.81 11.87
CA VAL A 18 35.76 9.48 12.04
C VAL A 18 34.23 9.56 12.03
N MET A 19 33.62 10.61 12.59
CA MET A 19 32.16 10.78 12.59
C MET A 19 31.57 11.10 11.21
N LEU A 20 32.37 11.65 10.29
CA LEU A 20 31.97 11.92 8.90
C LEU A 20 32.09 10.68 7.99
N LEU A 21 32.81 9.64 8.43
CA LEU A 21 33.08 8.41 7.67
C LEU A 21 32.00 7.32 7.82
N HIS A 22 30.92 7.57 8.56
CA HIS A 22 29.85 6.59 8.80
C HIS A 22 28.50 6.93 8.16
N CYS A 23 28.41 8.02 7.39
CA CYS A 23 27.22 8.28 6.58
C CYS A 23 27.36 7.56 5.24
N SER A 24 27.20 6.24 5.24
CA SER A 24 26.93 5.52 4.00
C SER A 24 25.59 6.02 3.47
N PRO A 25 25.51 6.60 2.26
CA PRO A 25 24.22 6.89 1.66
C PRO A 25 23.51 5.56 1.46
N SER A 26 22.54 5.26 2.32
CA SER A 26 21.56 4.21 2.03
C SER A 26 20.95 4.63 0.69
N ALA A 27 21.07 3.78 -0.32
CA ALA A 27 20.45 4.01 -1.62
C ALA A 27 18.93 4.04 -1.40
N ALA A 28 18.41 5.23 -1.09
CA ALA A 28 16.99 5.45 -0.92
C ALA A 28 16.35 5.14 -2.27
N HIS A 29 15.46 4.15 -2.28
CA HIS A 29 14.74 3.81 -3.49
C HIS A 29 13.92 5.05 -3.90
N PRO A 30 13.89 5.41 -5.20
CA PRO A 30 13.17 6.58 -5.65
C PRO A 30 11.69 6.44 -5.29
N ILE A 31 11.18 7.43 -4.55
CA ILE A 31 9.78 7.51 -4.17
C ILE A 31 8.93 7.80 -5.41
N LYS A 32 7.86 7.03 -5.61
CA LYS A 32 6.93 7.12 -6.73
C LYS A 32 5.49 7.17 -6.22
N ALA A 33 4.60 7.69 -7.06
CA ALA A 33 3.16 7.55 -6.83
C ALA A 33 2.77 6.07 -6.75
N PRO A 34 1.73 5.72 -5.96
CA PRO A 34 1.27 4.35 -5.85
C PRO A 34 0.68 3.88 -7.19
N THR A 35 0.75 2.59 -7.47
CA THR A 35 0.15 1.98 -8.67
C THR A 35 -0.74 0.79 -8.30
N ILE A 36 -1.85 0.64 -9.00
CA ILE A 36 -2.72 -0.53 -8.85
C ILE A 36 -2.15 -1.64 -9.73
N VAL A 37 -1.70 -2.72 -9.10
CA VAL A 37 -1.02 -3.86 -9.75
C VAL A 37 -2.03 -4.93 -10.16
N ASN A 38 -3.09 -5.08 -9.38
CA ASN A 38 -4.16 -6.02 -9.69
C ASN A 38 -5.49 -5.57 -9.08
N LEU A 39 -6.54 -5.65 -9.90
CA LEU A 39 -7.92 -5.45 -9.50
C LEU A 39 -8.73 -6.67 -9.91
N SER A 40 -9.40 -7.32 -8.95
CA SER A 40 -10.10 -8.58 -9.22
C SER A 40 -11.35 -8.77 -8.37
N HIS A 41 -12.26 -9.62 -8.86
CA HIS A 41 -13.41 -10.11 -8.11
C HIS A 41 -13.46 -11.63 -8.13
N LYS A 42 -14.05 -12.23 -7.10
CA LYS A 42 -14.27 -13.67 -6.98
C LYS A 42 -15.62 -13.94 -6.32
N ARG A 43 -16.38 -14.88 -6.89
CA ARG A 43 -17.57 -15.44 -6.23
C ARG A 43 -17.14 -16.38 -5.12
N LEU A 44 -17.70 -16.23 -3.93
CA LEU A 44 -17.50 -17.15 -2.80
C LEU A 44 -18.68 -18.12 -2.70
N ALA A 45 -18.58 -19.12 -1.82
CA ALA A 45 -19.71 -20.00 -1.51
C ALA A 45 -20.92 -19.19 -1.02
N HIS A 46 -20.67 -18.22 -0.13
CA HIS A 46 -21.65 -17.26 0.35
C HIS A 46 -21.09 -15.84 0.15
N GLY A 47 -21.58 -15.16 -0.89
CA GLY A 47 -21.23 -13.77 -1.18
C GLY A 47 -20.19 -13.57 -2.30
N HIS A 48 -19.68 -12.35 -2.38
CA HIS A 48 -18.67 -11.94 -3.36
C HIS A 48 -17.49 -11.29 -2.67
N ARG A 49 -16.32 -11.36 -3.29
CA ARG A 49 -15.12 -10.67 -2.82
C ARG A 49 -14.49 -9.86 -3.94
N ILE A 50 -14.19 -8.60 -3.68
CA ILE A 50 -13.32 -7.78 -4.52
C ILE A 50 -11.97 -7.59 -3.85
N SER A 51 -10.95 -7.35 -4.66
CA SER A 51 -9.56 -7.25 -4.22
C SER A 51 -8.80 -6.24 -5.04
N CYS A 52 -8.03 -5.40 -4.37
CA CYS A 52 -7.13 -4.44 -4.98
C CYS A 52 -5.73 -4.63 -4.39
N LYS A 53 -4.74 -4.87 -5.24
CA LYS A 53 -3.33 -4.99 -4.88
C LYS A 53 -2.60 -3.76 -5.42
N VAL A 54 -1.89 -3.07 -4.55
CA VAL A 54 -1.25 -1.78 -4.81
C VAL A 54 0.24 -1.90 -4.52
N ASN A 55 1.07 -1.37 -5.40
CA ASN A 55 2.47 -1.06 -5.09
C ASN A 55 2.52 0.36 -4.50
N PRO A 56 3.03 0.55 -3.27
CA PRO A 56 3.01 1.85 -2.59
C PRO A 56 4.06 2.85 -3.08
N GLY A 57 4.92 2.47 -4.03
CA GLY A 57 5.92 3.39 -4.60
C GLY A 57 6.98 3.86 -3.59
N GLY A 58 7.30 3.03 -2.59
CA GLY A 58 8.28 3.35 -1.55
C GLY A 58 7.72 4.05 -0.31
N LEU A 59 6.42 4.40 -0.29
CA LEU A 59 5.75 5.03 0.85
C LEU A 59 4.68 4.11 1.47
N ARG A 60 5.07 2.91 1.90
CA ARG A 60 4.09 1.90 2.35
C ARG A 60 3.24 2.35 3.52
N HIS A 61 3.85 2.97 4.53
CA HIS A 61 3.13 3.37 5.75
C HIS A 61 2.27 4.62 5.54
N GLU A 62 2.64 5.45 4.57
CA GLU A 62 1.95 6.69 4.19
C GLU A 62 0.94 6.46 3.06
N THR A 63 0.87 5.25 2.49
CA THR A 63 -0.08 4.90 1.44
C THR A 63 -1.39 4.39 2.04
N MET A 64 -2.47 5.10 1.75
CA MET A 64 -3.84 4.69 2.04
C MET A 64 -4.45 4.01 0.82
N VAL A 65 -5.18 2.93 1.05
CA VAL A 65 -5.93 2.23 0.01
C VAL A 65 -7.35 2.01 0.51
N TYR A 66 -8.33 2.47 -0.24
CA TYR A 66 -9.75 2.40 0.12
C TYR A 66 -10.63 2.13 -1.10
N TRP A 67 -11.88 1.77 -0.83
CA TRP A 67 -12.87 1.46 -1.85
C TRP A 67 -13.98 2.50 -1.85
N LEU A 68 -14.39 2.89 -3.05
CA LEU A 68 -15.54 3.74 -3.28
C LEU A 68 -16.61 3.01 -4.08
N VAL A 69 -17.87 3.41 -3.88
CA VAL A 69 -19.04 3.02 -4.66
C VAL A 69 -19.78 4.29 -5.03
N ASN A 70 -19.86 4.56 -6.33
CA ASN A 70 -20.46 5.80 -6.86
C ASN A 70 -19.88 7.09 -6.21
N GLY A 71 -18.60 7.06 -5.81
CA GLY A 71 -17.92 8.19 -5.17
C GLY A 71 -18.00 8.24 -3.64
N GLU A 72 -18.77 7.35 -3.00
CA GLU A 72 -18.86 7.27 -1.54
C GLU A 72 -18.03 6.11 -0.99
N PHE A 73 -17.53 6.25 0.25
CA PHE A 73 -16.85 5.15 0.94
C PHE A 73 -17.75 3.92 1.03
N ILE A 74 -17.21 2.75 0.68
CA ILE A 74 -17.99 1.53 0.56
C ILE A 74 -18.70 1.14 1.87
N GLU A 75 -18.11 1.49 3.02
CA GLU A 75 -18.64 1.27 4.36
C GLU A 75 -19.89 2.12 4.66
N LYS A 76 -20.11 3.21 3.91
CA LYS A 76 -21.35 4.00 4.01
C LYS A 76 -22.50 3.39 3.21
N VAL A 77 -22.17 2.73 2.10
CA VAL A 77 -23.14 2.15 1.17
C VAL A 77 -23.56 0.75 1.60
N TYR A 78 -22.63 -0.06 2.10
CA TYR A 78 -22.90 -1.44 2.51
C TYR A 78 -22.66 -1.64 4.01
N GLN A 79 -23.69 -2.09 4.71
CA GLN A 79 -23.63 -2.35 6.16
C GLN A 79 -23.04 -3.74 6.49
N ASN A 80 -23.21 -4.73 5.60
CA ASN A 80 -22.83 -6.13 5.82
C ASN A 80 -21.59 -6.54 5.00
N ILE A 81 -20.51 -5.76 5.11
CA ILE A 81 -19.23 -6.05 4.47
C ILE A 81 -18.12 -6.28 5.51
N SER A 82 -17.08 -6.99 5.09
CA SER A 82 -15.80 -7.04 5.79
C SER A 82 -14.71 -6.49 4.90
N VAL A 83 -14.04 -5.43 5.35
CA VAL A 83 -12.88 -4.84 4.69
C VAL A 83 -11.62 -5.30 5.41
N THR A 84 -10.66 -5.83 4.67
CA THR A 84 -9.37 -6.26 5.22
C THR A 84 -8.23 -5.59 4.46
N LYS A 85 -7.23 -5.10 5.19
CA LYS A 85 -5.97 -4.57 4.64
C LYS A 85 -4.84 -5.53 5.02
N THR A 86 -3.97 -5.86 4.08
CA THR A 86 -2.76 -6.64 4.32
C THR A 86 -1.59 -5.97 3.64
N GLU A 87 -0.52 -5.74 4.40
CA GLU A 87 0.74 -5.21 3.90
C GLU A 87 1.74 -6.37 3.82
N ARG A 88 2.41 -6.52 2.68
CA ARG A 88 3.40 -7.59 2.46
C ARG A 88 4.60 -7.07 1.71
N LYS A 89 5.73 -7.71 1.96
CA LYS A 89 6.92 -7.63 1.13
C LYS A 89 7.14 -9.01 0.52
N SER A 90 7.30 -9.06 -0.79
CA SER A 90 7.63 -10.26 -1.54
C SER A 90 9.12 -10.56 -1.42
N ASP A 91 9.54 -11.78 -1.76
CA ASP A 91 10.92 -12.25 -1.59
C ASP A 91 11.91 -11.46 -2.44
N ASP A 92 11.45 -10.93 -3.57
CA ASP A 92 12.16 -10.00 -4.46
C ASP A 92 12.29 -8.57 -3.88
N GLY A 93 11.78 -8.35 -2.67
CA GLY A 93 11.77 -7.06 -2.00
C GLY A 93 10.62 -6.14 -2.43
N THR A 94 9.76 -6.57 -3.35
CA THR A 94 8.64 -5.75 -3.82
C THR A 94 7.56 -5.65 -2.74
N GLU A 95 7.18 -4.44 -2.40
CA GLU A 95 6.18 -4.16 -1.37
C GLU A 95 4.79 -4.01 -1.98
N PHE A 96 3.77 -4.51 -1.27
CA PHE A 96 2.39 -4.42 -1.71
C PHE A 96 1.44 -4.19 -0.54
N ILE A 97 0.40 -3.40 -0.81
CA ILE A 97 -0.77 -3.26 0.05
C ILE A 97 -1.93 -3.93 -0.67
N GLN A 98 -2.63 -4.85 -0.02
CA GLN A 98 -3.81 -5.49 -0.57
C GLN A 98 -5.03 -5.18 0.29
N THR A 99 -6.07 -4.61 -0.31
CA THR A 99 -7.38 -4.44 0.31
C THR A 99 -8.37 -5.41 -0.30
N LYS A 100 -9.18 -6.05 0.55
CA LYS A 100 -10.25 -6.95 0.11
C LYS A 100 -11.55 -6.55 0.78
N VAL A 101 -12.63 -6.55 0.02
CA VAL A 101 -13.99 -6.38 0.54
C VAL A 101 -14.74 -7.67 0.29
N VAL A 102 -15.31 -8.25 1.36
CA VAL A 102 -16.20 -9.40 1.29
C VAL A 102 -17.62 -8.92 1.57
N PHE A 103 -18.51 -9.10 0.60
CA PHE A 103 -19.94 -8.83 0.71
C PHE A 103 -20.64 -10.08 1.21
N ARG A 104 -21.28 -10.00 2.39
CA ARG A 104 -22.11 -11.10 2.90
C ARG A 104 -23.45 -11.16 2.15
N ASP A 105 -24.02 -9.98 1.93
CA ASP A 105 -25.23 -9.80 1.13
C ASP A 105 -24.84 -9.14 -0.20
N PHE A 106 -25.13 -9.82 -1.31
CA PHE A 106 -24.83 -9.34 -2.66
C PHE A 106 -26.05 -9.56 -3.56
N SER A 107 -26.65 -8.47 -4.00
CA SER A 107 -27.89 -8.39 -4.76
C SER A 107 -27.64 -8.42 -6.28
N GLN A 108 -28.73 -8.46 -7.05
CA GLN A 108 -28.63 -8.36 -8.52
C GLN A 108 -28.17 -6.98 -9.00
N ASP A 109 -28.49 -5.93 -8.24
CA ASP A 109 -28.14 -4.55 -8.59
C ASP A 109 -26.64 -4.27 -8.41
N ASP A 110 -25.99 -5.03 -7.51
CA ASP A 110 -24.54 -4.92 -7.28
C ASP A 110 -23.70 -5.32 -8.50
N PHE A 111 -24.26 -6.11 -9.43
CA PHE A 111 -23.59 -6.41 -10.71
C PHE A 111 -23.55 -5.20 -11.66
N ASN A 112 -24.42 -4.22 -11.47
CA ASN A 112 -24.44 -2.97 -12.24
C ASN A 112 -23.66 -1.85 -11.55
N THR A 113 -23.17 -2.10 -10.33
CA THR A 113 -22.46 -1.11 -9.51
C THR A 113 -21.01 -0.96 -9.95
N GLN A 114 -20.53 0.29 -9.97
CA GLN A 114 -19.12 0.59 -10.19
C GLN A 114 -18.41 0.72 -8.84
N PHE A 115 -17.50 -0.20 -8.59
CA PHE A 115 -16.58 -0.15 -7.46
C PHE A 115 -15.28 0.51 -7.91
N THR A 116 -14.69 1.38 -7.10
CA THR A 116 -13.42 2.03 -7.42
C THR A 116 -12.43 1.76 -6.31
N CYS A 117 -11.28 1.19 -6.65
CA CYS A 117 -10.14 1.16 -5.73
C CYS A 117 -9.35 2.46 -5.90
N VAL A 118 -9.03 3.11 -4.79
CA VAL A 118 -8.17 4.30 -4.77
C VAL A 118 -6.97 4.03 -3.87
N ALA A 119 -5.78 4.33 -4.39
CA ALA A 119 -4.53 4.36 -3.64
C ALA A 119 -4.00 5.79 -3.60
N LEU A 120 -3.67 6.29 -2.42
CA LEU A 120 -3.22 7.67 -2.20
C LEU A 120 -1.98 7.68 -1.32
N SER A 121 -0.97 8.43 -1.71
CA SER A 121 0.21 8.73 -0.89
C SER A 121 0.65 10.18 -1.12
N PRO A 122 1.60 10.72 -0.32
CA PRO A 122 2.19 12.03 -0.57
C PRO A 122 2.81 12.21 -1.98
N ALA A 123 3.20 11.10 -2.64
CA ALA A 123 3.79 11.13 -3.97
C ALA A 123 2.75 11.17 -5.11
N GLY A 124 1.46 10.98 -4.81
CA GLY A 124 0.36 11.01 -5.79
C GLY A 124 -0.72 9.98 -5.50
N PHE A 125 -1.51 9.64 -6.52
CA PHE A 125 -2.59 8.66 -6.38
C PHE A 125 -2.76 7.80 -7.63
N ALA A 126 -3.39 6.65 -7.46
CA ALA A 126 -3.91 5.81 -8.53
C ALA A 126 -5.37 5.42 -8.23
N LYS A 127 -6.18 5.28 -9.27
CA LYS A 127 -7.55 4.81 -9.16
C LYS A 127 -7.91 3.88 -10.32
N GLU A 128 -8.64 2.81 -10.04
CA GLU A 128 -9.16 1.92 -11.06
C GLU A 128 -10.57 1.43 -10.71
N ASN A 129 -11.38 1.26 -11.75
CA ASN A 129 -12.79 0.86 -11.63
C ASN A 129 -12.94 -0.64 -11.87
N LEU A 130 -13.77 -1.28 -11.04
CA LEU A 130 -14.13 -2.69 -11.11
C LEU A 130 -15.65 -2.79 -11.27
N ARG A 131 -16.09 -3.57 -12.27
CA ARG A 131 -17.46 -4.07 -12.37
C ARG A 131 -17.44 -5.57 -12.21
N ILE A 132 -18.25 -6.08 -11.28
CA ILE A 132 -18.38 -7.51 -11.05
C ILE A 132 -19.24 -8.09 -12.17
N ARG A 133 -18.71 -9.06 -12.90
CA ARG A 133 -19.46 -9.75 -13.96
C ARG A 133 -20.20 -10.96 -13.38
N LYS A 134 -21.43 -11.19 -13.83
CA LYS A 134 -22.14 -12.45 -13.58
C LYS A 134 -21.36 -13.57 -14.27
N CYS A 135 -20.91 -14.59 -13.53
CA CYS A 135 -20.36 -15.78 -14.17
C CYS A 135 -21.50 -16.56 -14.85
N SER A 136 -21.65 -16.39 -16.16
CA SER A 136 -22.48 -17.26 -17.00
C SER A 136 -21.66 -18.48 -17.41
N ARG A 137 -21.79 -19.59 -16.67
CA ARG A 137 -21.34 -20.97 -17.02
C ARG A 137 -19.86 -21.22 -17.41
N GLN A 138 -18.95 -20.24 -17.42
CA GLN A 138 -17.54 -20.42 -17.86
C GLN A 138 -16.51 -19.73 -16.95
N CYS A 139 -16.61 -19.90 -15.64
CA CYS A 139 -15.55 -19.46 -14.71
C CYS A 139 -14.88 -20.68 -14.07
N LEU A 140 -14.45 -21.64 -14.88
CA LEU A 140 -13.66 -22.81 -14.51
C LEU A 140 -12.76 -23.15 -15.70
N THR A 141 -11.57 -22.55 -15.73
CA THR A 141 -10.33 -23.12 -16.29
C THR A 141 -9.17 -22.61 -15.46
#